data_AF-A0A2U0S061-F1
#
_entry.id   AF-A0A2U0S061-F1
#
_cell.length_a   1.000
_cell.length_b   1.000
_cell.length_c   1.000
_cell.angle_alpha   90.00
_cell.angle_beta   90.00
_cell.angle_gamma   90.00
#
_symmetry.space_group_name_H-M   'P 1'
#
loop_
_entity.id
_entity.type
_entity.pdbx_description
1 polymer ?
#
loop_
_entity_poly.entity_id
_entity_poly.type
_entity_poly.pdbx_seq_one_letter_code
_entity_poly.pdbx_strand_id
1 'polypeptide(L)'
;MIKMGAKTMISHSLRIAWKDLMELFRNRMGLVLLILMPIFMMTMVGFIYPSETSLNNVDIALVNEDQGFGNYTLSSTFITALEAINDNANMMTLMDASNLDEVRDLIQNGDAEGGIIISSDFTSDILSGEQGTLTIVTDQSNPQMSAMIQAVLGEVFEEMG
;
A
#
# COMPACT_ATOMS: atom_id res chain seq x y z
N MET A 1 30.99 -33.89 -38.87
CA MET A 1 29.72 -34.64 -39.03
C MET A 1 28.59 -34.18 -38.08
N ILE A 2 28.85 -33.35 -37.05
CA ILE A 2 27.85 -32.95 -36.02
C ILE A 2 26.93 -31.78 -36.45
N LYS A 3 27.36 -30.91 -37.38
CA LYS A 3 26.60 -29.70 -37.79
C LYS A 3 25.32 -29.96 -38.58
N MET A 4 25.15 -31.13 -39.22
CA MET A 4 23.93 -31.42 -40.00
C MET A 4 22.74 -31.76 -39.11
N GLY A 5 22.94 -32.37 -37.93
CA GLY A 5 21.85 -32.77 -37.03
C GLY A 5 21.16 -31.59 -36.33
N ALA A 6 21.89 -30.56 -35.91
CA ALA A 6 21.30 -29.41 -35.23
C ALA A 6 20.36 -28.60 -36.15
N LYS A 7 20.74 -28.44 -37.44
CA LYS A 7 19.93 -27.68 -38.40
C LYS A 7 18.60 -28.38 -38.73
N THR A 8 18.62 -29.71 -38.84
CA THR A 8 17.38 -30.50 -39.01
C THR A 8 16.56 -30.54 -37.74
N MET A 9 17.17 -30.71 -36.56
CA MET A 9 16.42 -30.68 -35.30
C MET A 9 15.70 -29.35 -35.09
N ILE A 10 16.39 -28.22 -35.33
CA ILE A 10 15.76 -26.88 -35.24
C ILE A 10 14.63 -26.72 -36.26
N SER A 11 14.81 -27.18 -37.51
CA SER A 11 13.76 -27.06 -38.52
C SER A 11 12.55 -27.95 -38.24
N HIS A 12 12.75 -29.13 -37.65
CA HIS A 12 11.66 -30.00 -37.19
C HIS A 12 10.92 -29.38 -36.01
N SER A 13 11.62 -28.86 -35.01
CA SER A 13 10.99 -28.16 -33.88
C SER A 13 10.21 -26.93 -34.34
N LEU A 14 10.74 -26.13 -35.27
CA LEU A 14 10.03 -24.96 -35.82
C LEU A 14 8.75 -25.36 -36.56
N ARG A 15 8.78 -26.48 -37.32
CA ARG A 15 7.60 -26.99 -38.03
C ARG A 15 6.53 -27.49 -37.07
N ILE A 16 6.94 -28.14 -35.98
CA ILE A 16 6.02 -28.60 -34.94
C ILE A 16 5.41 -27.38 -34.24
N ALA A 17 6.23 -26.42 -33.80
CA ALA A 17 5.76 -25.18 -33.18
C ALA A 17 4.80 -24.39 -34.11
N TRP A 18 5.10 -24.32 -35.41
CA TRP A 18 4.21 -23.68 -36.39
C TRP A 18 2.86 -24.40 -36.50
N LYS A 19 2.88 -25.74 -36.51
CA LYS A 19 1.66 -26.55 -36.54
C LYS A 19 0.83 -26.32 -35.28
N ASP A 20 1.47 -26.36 -34.11
CA ASP A 20 0.80 -26.16 -32.82
C ASP A 20 0.24 -24.74 -32.68
N LEU A 21 0.97 -23.73 -33.18
CA LEU A 21 0.49 -22.34 -33.23
C LEU A 21 -0.73 -22.20 -34.14
N MET A 22 -0.71 -22.82 -35.33
CA MET A 22 -1.84 -22.81 -36.25
C MET A 22 -3.06 -23.53 -35.64
N GLU A 23 -2.83 -24.59 -34.88
CA GLU A 23 -3.87 -25.34 -34.17
C GLU A 23 -4.45 -24.54 -33.01
N LEU A 24 -3.61 -23.83 -32.25
CA LEU A 24 -4.00 -22.85 -31.24
C LEU A 24 -4.89 -21.78 -31.87
N PHE A 25 -4.47 -21.16 -32.98
CA PHE A 25 -5.26 -20.12 -33.67
C PHE A 25 -6.59 -20.62 -34.24
N ARG A 26 -6.68 -21.92 -34.57
CA ARG A 26 -7.93 -22.54 -35.03
C ARG A 26 -8.88 -22.83 -33.87
N ASN A 27 -8.36 -23.06 -32.68
CA ASN A 27 -9.16 -23.25 -31.46
C ASN A 27 -9.59 -21.89 -30.88
N ARG A 28 -10.66 -21.32 -31.44
CA ARG A 28 -11.21 -20.02 -31.02
C ARG A 28 -11.53 -19.95 -29.53
N MET A 29 -12.06 -21.03 -28.94
CA MET A 29 -12.38 -21.07 -27.50
C MET A 29 -11.10 -21.08 -26.64
N GLY A 30 -10.10 -21.86 -27.05
CA GLY A 30 -8.80 -21.93 -26.37
C GLY A 30 -8.04 -20.60 -26.41
N LEU A 31 -8.05 -19.90 -27.55
CA LEU A 31 -7.46 -18.57 -27.67
C LEU A 31 -8.14 -17.54 -26.78
N VAL A 32 -9.48 -17.53 -26.77
CA VAL A 32 -10.24 -16.61 -25.92
C VAL A 32 -9.89 -16.88 -24.47
N LEU A 33 -9.87 -18.14 -24.02
CA LEU A 33 -9.52 -18.48 -22.65
C LEU A 33 -8.05 -18.10 -22.31
N LEU A 34 -7.13 -18.29 -23.25
CA LEU A 34 -5.71 -17.97 -23.11
C LEU A 34 -5.45 -16.48 -22.88
N ILE A 35 -6.27 -15.60 -23.46
CA ILE A 35 -6.17 -14.14 -23.27
C ILE A 35 -7.06 -13.67 -22.11
N LEU A 36 -8.26 -14.23 -21.98
CA LEU A 36 -9.25 -13.80 -21.00
C LEU A 36 -8.84 -14.13 -19.56
N MET A 37 -8.23 -15.30 -19.32
CA MET A 37 -7.74 -15.68 -17.98
C MET A 37 -6.69 -14.71 -17.41
N PRO A 38 -5.60 -14.37 -18.13
CA PRO A 38 -4.63 -13.41 -17.62
C PRO A 38 -5.20 -12.00 -17.49
N ILE A 39 -6.08 -11.56 -18.42
CA ILE A 39 -6.75 -10.27 -18.29
C ILE A 39 -7.66 -10.25 -17.05
N PHE A 40 -8.44 -11.30 -16.81
CA PHE A 40 -9.28 -11.42 -15.63
C PHE A 40 -8.46 -11.29 -14.35
N MET A 41 -7.34 -12.01 -14.25
CA MET A 41 -6.42 -11.90 -13.12
C MET A 41 -5.84 -10.49 -12.99
N MET A 42 -5.40 -9.86 -14.08
CA MET A 42 -4.92 -8.47 -14.07
C MET A 42 -5.99 -7.50 -13.61
N THR A 43 -7.25 -7.66 -14.05
CA THR A 43 -8.35 -6.80 -13.62
C THR A 43 -8.67 -7.00 -12.15
N MET A 44 -8.72 -8.25 -11.67
CA MET A 44 -8.95 -8.55 -10.26
C MET A 44 -7.84 -7.96 -9.39
N VAL A 45 -6.58 -8.11 -9.80
CA VAL A 45 -5.44 -7.49 -9.10
C VAL A 45 -5.51 -5.96 -9.17
N GLY A 46 -5.89 -5.36 -10.30
CA GLY A 46 -6.06 -3.91 -10.41
C GLY A 46 -7.23 -3.36 -9.58
N PHE A 47 -8.29 -4.14 -9.37
CA PHE A 47 -9.39 -3.78 -8.47
C PHE A 47 -9.05 -4.01 -6.99
N ILE A 48 -8.25 -5.03 -6.66
CA ILE A 48 -7.81 -5.33 -5.29
C ILE A 48 -6.62 -4.44 -4.89
N TYR A 49 -5.81 -4.00 -5.84
CA TYR A 49 -4.66 -3.13 -5.62
C TYR A 49 -4.76 -1.98 -6.61
N PRO A 50 -5.72 -1.05 -6.41
CA PRO A 50 -5.78 0.14 -7.24
C PRO A 50 -4.42 0.85 -7.18
N SER A 51 -3.76 0.98 -8.33
CA SER A 51 -2.47 1.65 -8.46
C SER A 51 -2.59 3.18 -8.40
N GLU A 52 -3.79 3.69 -8.13
CA GLU A 52 -4.00 5.11 -7.89
C GLU A 52 -3.64 5.37 -6.44
N THR A 53 -2.48 6.00 -6.25
CA THR A 53 -2.04 6.75 -5.05
C THR A 53 -2.98 7.93 -4.74
N SER A 54 -4.26 7.79 -5.04
CA SER A 54 -5.33 8.74 -4.84
C SER A 54 -6.29 8.09 -3.87
N LEU A 55 -5.82 7.95 -2.62
CA LEU A 55 -6.75 7.90 -1.50
C LEU A 55 -7.56 9.21 -1.60
N ASN A 56 -8.75 9.19 -2.19
CA ASN A 56 -9.53 10.41 -2.29
C ASN A 56 -10.18 10.64 -0.93
N ASN A 57 -9.52 11.45 -0.10
CA ASN A 57 -10.10 12.03 1.11
C ASN A 57 -10.41 11.00 2.20
N VAL A 58 -9.47 10.09 2.50
CA VAL A 58 -9.65 9.13 3.59
C VAL A 58 -9.48 9.84 4.93
N ASP A 59 -10.55 9.92 5.71
CA ASP A 59 -10.53 10.50 7.05
C ASP A 59 -9.73 9.59 8.01
N ILE A 60 -8.68 10.14 8.61
CA ILE A 60 -7.83 9.46 9.59
C ILE A 60 -7.85 10.27 10.87
N ALA A 61 -8.27 9.63 11.96
CA ALA A 61 -8.26 10.25 13.27
C ALA A 61 -6.83 10.24 13.84
N LEU A 62 -6.34 11.38 14.28
CA LEU A 62 -5.02 11.54 14.88
C LEU A 62 -5.18 11.88 16.36
N VAL A 63 -4.59 11.09 17.24
CA VAL A 63 -4.50 11.37 18.69
C VAL A 63 -3.05 11.62 19.03
N ASN A 64 -2.80 12.80 19.57
CA ASN A 64 -1.51 13.15 20.12
C ASN A 64 -1.54 13.06 21.66
N GLU A 65 -0.98 11.97 22.22
CA GLU A 65 -0.81 11.82 23.66
C GLU A 65 0.58 12.30 24.14
N ASP A 66 1.42 12.79 23.23
CA ASP A 66 2.76 13.31 23.54
C ASP A 66 2.65 14.58 24.38
N GLN A 67 3.10 14.49 25.64
CA GLN A 67 3.17 15.62 26.56
C GLN A 67 4.38 16.52 26.28
N GLY A 68 5.23 16.15 25.30
CA GLY A 68 6.47 16.85 24.97
C GLY A 68 7.55 16.63 26.04
N PHE A 69 8.81 16.75 25.64
CA PHE A 69 9.95 16.65 26.56
C PHE A 69 10.77 17.94 26.51
N GLY A 70 10.50 18.85 27.46
CA GLY A 70 11.00 20.22 27.43
C GLY A 70 10.20 21.10 26.46
N ASN A 71 10.76 22.24 26.02
CA ASN A 71 10.14 23.13 25.02
C ASN A 71 10.10 22.52 23.59
N TYR A 72 10.32 21.21 23.45
CA TYR A 72 10.35 20.51 22.18
C TYR A 72 9.22 19.47 22.15
N THR A 73 8.46 19.51 21.07
CA THR A 73 7.32 18.62 20.81
C THR A 73 7.55 18.02 19.43
N LEU A 74 8.25 16.88 19.38
CA LEU A 74 8.59 16.22 18.11
C LEU A 74 7.35 15.65 17.42
N SER A 75 6.28 15.40 18.18
CA SER A 75 4.96 15.09 17.62
C SER A 75 4.45 16.19 16.68
N SER A 76 4.64 17.48 16.96
CA SER A 76 4.21 18.55 16.04
C SER A 76 4.98 18.55 14.71
N THR A 77 6.26 18.17 14.73
CA THR A 77 7.08 18.04 13.53
C THR A 77 6.63 16.83 12.70
N PHE A 78 6.33 15.71 13.36
CA PHE A 78 5.76 14.52 12.71
C PHE A 78 4.41 14.82 12.06
N ILE A 79 3.53 15.54 12.75
CA ILE A 79 2.21 15.95 12.22
C ILE A 79 2.40 16.88 11.02
N THR A 80 3.31 17.85 11.10
CA THR A 80 3.60 18.77 9.97
C THR A 80 4.19 18.02 8.77
N ALA A 81 5.06 17.02 8.99
CA ALA A 81 5.60 16.18 7.92
C ALA A 81 4.50 15.32 7.28
N LEU A 82 3.63 14.73 8.10
CA LEU A 82 2.48 13.95 7.65
C LEU A 82 1.51 14.82 6.83
N GLU A 83 1.22 16.05 7.29
CA GLU A 83 0.43 17.04 6.56
C GLU A 83 1.09 17.44 5.22
N ALA A 84 2.40 17.64 5.18
CA ALA A 84 3.12 18.04 3.97
C ALA A 84 3.12 16.95 2.88
N ILE A 85 3.26 15.68 3.28
CA ILE A 85 3.13 14.53 2.37
C ILE A 85 1.68 14.38 1.92
N ASN A 86 0.75 14.61 2.84
CA ASN A 86 -0.67 14.53 2.56
C ASN A 86 -1.16 15.61 1.59
N ASP A 87 -0.73 16.87 1.74
CA ASP A 87 -1.08 17.99 0.86
C ASP A 87 -0.57 17.80 -0.58
N ASN A 88 0.58 17.13 -0.74
CA ASN A 88 1.12 16.82 -2.08
C ASN A 88 0.35 15.69 -2.77
N ALA A 89 -0.19 14.76 -2.01
CA ALA A 89 -0.81 13.54 -2.53
C ALA A 89 -2.35 13.54 -2.44
N ASN A 90 -2.93 14.51 -1.73
CA ASN A 90 -4.36 14.65 -1.40
C ASN A 90 -4.99 13.33 -0.94
N MET A 91 -4.25 12.60 -0.11
CA MET A 91 -4.52 11.18 0.19
C MET A 91 -5.46 10.98 1.39
N MET A 92 -5.27 11.76 2.44
CA MET A 92 -5.87 11.53 3.75
C MET A 92 -6.43 12.87 4.27
N THR A 93 -7.37 12.85 5.19
CA THR A 93 -7.83 14.04 5.92
C THR A 93 -7.60 13.75 7.39
N LEU A 94 -6.66 14.48 8.00
CA LEU A 94 -6.34 14.29 9.41
C LEU A 94 -7.42 14.98 10.25
N MET A 95 -8.10 14.19 11.09
CA MET A 95 -9.04 14.69 12.08
C MET A 95 -8.42 14.58 13.46
N ASP A 96 -8.25 15.70 14.16
CA ASP A 96 -7.78 15.66 15.54
C ASP A 96 -8.83 15.00 16.45
N ALA A 97 -8.46 13.89 17.08
CA ALA A 97 -9.24 13.21 18.10
C ALA A 97 -8.58 13.39 19.46
N SER A 98 -9.40 13.55 20.50
CA SER A 98 -8.93 13.90 21.84
C SER A 98 -8.45 12.67 22.62
N ASN A 99 -9.02 11.49 22.34
CA ASN A 99 -8.76 10.26 23.08
C ASN A 99 -8.87 9.03 22.18
N LEU A 100 -8.24 7.93 22.61
CA LEU A 100 -8.32 6.63 21.96
C LEU A 100 -9.75 6.11 21.78
N ASP A 101 -10.66 6.40 22.72
CA ASP A 101 -12.06 5.98 22.62
C ASP A 101 -12.81 6.74 21.51
N GLU A 102 -12.50 8.02 21.31
CA GLU A 102 -13.07 8.84 20.23
C GLU A 102 -12.62 8.34 18.85
N VAL A 103 -11.35 7.94 18.71
CA VAL A 103 -10.85 7.26 17.49
C VAL A 103 -11.62 5.98 17.22
N ARG A 104 -11.87 5.18 18.25
CA ARG A 104 -12.60 3.92 18.10
C ARG A 104 -14.05 4.14 17.69
N ASP A 105 -14.69 5.19 18.21
CA ASP A 105 -16.05 5.55 17.86
C ASP A 105 -16.13 6.09 16.42
N LEU A 106 -15.19 6.96 16.02
CA LEU A 106 -15.10 7.46 14.64
C LEU A 106 -14.86 6.33 13.63
N ILE A 107 -14.01 5.36 13.97
CA ILE A 107 -13.78 4.17 13.12
C ILE A 107 -15.02 3.29 13.06
N GLN A 108 -15.71 3.06 14.20
CA GLN A 108 -16.93 2.25 14.23
C GLN A 108 -18.10 2.90 13.49
N ASN A 109 -18.21 4.22 13.53
CA ASN A 109 -19.24 4.97 12.82
C ASN A 109 -18.95 5.09 11.31
N GLY A 110 -17.73 4.76 10.87
CA GLY A 110 -17.29 4.91 9.49
C GLY A 110 -16.92 6.34 9.12
N ASP A 111 -16.75 7.21 10.12
CA ASP A 111 -16.31 8.61 9.95
C ASP A 111 -14.78 8.70 9.80
N ALA A 112 -14.03 7.67 10.21
CA ALA A 112 -12.60 7.53 9.97
C ALA A 112 -12.25 6.10 9.55
N GLU A 113 -11.37 5.90 8.57
CA GLU A 113 -10.95 4.55 8.15
C GLU A 113 -9.77 4.02 8.98
N GLY A 114 -9.12 4.90 9.74
CA GLY A 114 -8.00 4.58 10.60
C GLY A 114 -7.72 5.67 11.64
N GLY A 115 -6.85 5.30 12.57
CA GLY A 115 -6.49 6.05 13.75
C GLY A 115 -4.99 5.96 14.00
N ILE A 116 -4.33 7.09 14.17
CA ILE A 116 -2.90 7.16 14.51
C ILE A 116 -2.78 7.71 15.93
N ILE A 117 -2.10 6.99 16.81
CA ILE A 117 -1.89 7.37 18.20
C ILE A 117 -0.39 7.54 18.43
N ILE A 118 0.01 8.76 18.76
CA ILE A 118 1.37 9.10 19.17
C ILE A 118 1.48 8.88 20.67
N SER A 119 2.35 7.95 21.11
CA SER A 119 2.52 7.64 22.53
C SER A 119 3.13 8.82 23.31
N SER A 120 2.84 8.90 24.61
CA SER A 120 3.33 9.97 25.49
C SER A 120 4.86 10.11 25.56
N ASP A 121 5.56 9.01 25.31
CA ASP A 121 7.02 8.91 25.42
C ASP A 121 7.72 9.17 24.07
N PHE A 122 6.97 9.48 23.02
CA PHE A 122 7.49 9.65 21.65
C PHE A 122 8.63 10.67 21.57
N THR A 123 8.46 11.84 22.17
CA THR A 123 9.52 12.87 22.15
C THR A 123 10.71 12.47 23.03
N SER A 124 10.49 11.82 24.18
CA SER A 124 11.58 11.38 25.05
C SER A 124 12.42 10.27 24.43
N ASP A 125 11.79 9.33 23.72
CA ASP A 125 12.46 8.19 23.09
C ASP A 125 13.33 8.67 21.91
N ILE A 126 12.81 9.56 21.06
CA ILE A 126 13.62 10.11 19.96
C ILE A 126 14.81 10.93 20.49
N LEU A 127 14.61 11.70 21.58
CA LEU A 127 15.69 12.47 22.19
C LEU A 127 16.73 11.60 22.92
N SER A 128 16.33 10.42 23.43
CA SER A 128 17.25 9.45 24.03
C SER A 128 18.03 8.63 22.98
N GLY A 129 17.70 8.79 21.69
CA GLY A 129 18.28 8.05 20.58
C GLY A 129 17.61 6.70 20.33
N GLU A 130 16.43 6.48 20.92
CA GLU A 130 15.57 5.32 20.69
C GLU A 130 14.46 5.66 19.66
N GLN A 131 13.84 4.65 19.06
CA GLN A 131 12.73 4.87 18.10
C GLN A 131 11.44 5.20 18.86
N GLY A 132 10.78 6.29 18.49
CA GLY A 132 9.48 6.66 19.03
C GLY A 132 8.41 5.62 18.71
N THR A 133 7.57 5.29 19.69
CA THR A 133 6.49 4.31 19.53
C THR A 133 5.22 4.99 19.01
N LEU A 134 4.63 4.43 17.95
CA LEU A 134 3.36 4.87 17.37
C LEU A 134 2.39 3.67 17.31
N THR A 135 1.16 3.87 17.78
CA THR A 135 0.11 2.84 17.71
C THR A 135 -0.87 3.17 16.61
N ILE A 136 -1.06 2.23 15.68
CA ILE A 136 -2.00 2.37 14.57
C ILE A 136 -3.24 1.54 14.87
N VAL A 137 -4.39 2.18 14.89
CA VAL A 137 -5.70 1.54 14.98
C VAL A 137 -6.33 1.63 13.59
N THR A 138 -6.62 0.51 12.94
CA THR A 138 -7.24 0.53 11.59
C THR A 138 -8.49 -0.31 11.57
N ASP A 139 -9.43 0.02 10.69
CA ASP A 139 -10.59 -0.83 10.47
C ASP A 139 -10.15 -2.16 9.85
N GLN A 140 -10.43 -3.27 10.54
CA GLN A 140 -10.13 -4.62 10.04
C GLN A 140 -11.00 -5.03 8.85
N SER A 141 -12.06 -4.27 8.53
CA SER A 141 -12.88 -4.50 7.35
C SER A 141 -12.16 -4.15 6.03
N ASN A 142 -11.15 -3.27 6.09
CA ASN A 142 -10.40 -2.78 4.93
C ASN A 142 -8.88 -2.97 5.08
N PRO A 143 -8.35 -4.19 4.85
CA PRO A 143 -6.93 -4.48 5.01
C PRO A 143 -6.02 -3.73 4.03
N GLN A 144 -6.56 -3.24 2.91
CA GLN A 144 -5.80 -2.43 1.95
C GLN A 144 -5.45 -1.07 2.54
N MET A 145 -6.41 -0.44 3.22
CA MET A 145 -6.20 0.82 3.90
C MET A 145 -5.21 0.70 5.04
N SER A 146 -5.30 -0.37 5.83
CA SER A 146 -4.32 -0.65 6.88
C SER A 146 -2.88 -0.73 6.35
N ALA A 147 -2.68 -1.32 5.16
CA ALA A 147 -1.37 -1.45 4.54
C ALA A 147 -0.86 -0.11 4.00
N MET A 148 -1.73 0.73 3.43
CA MET A 148 -1.37 2.05 2.92
C MET A 148 -0.98 3.02 4.05
N ILE A 149 -1.76 3.06 5.13
CA ILE A 149 -1.44 3.89 6.32
C ILE A 149 -0.07 3.49 6.88
N GLN A 150 0.21 2.18 6.99
CA GLN A 150 1.52 1.70 7.44
C GLN A 150 2.66 2.11 6.49
N ALA A 151 2.43 2.10 5.17
CA ALA A 151 3.45 2.49 4.21
C ALA A 151 3.79 3.99 4.29
N VAL A 152 2.78 4.86 4.37
CA VAL A 152 2.99 6.32 4.49
C VAL A 152 3.69 6.66 5.80
N LEU A 153 3.30 6.04 6.91
CA LEU A 153 3.95 6.28 8.20
C LEU A 153 5.40 5.78 8.19
N GLY A 154 5.67 4.64 7.55
CA GLY A 154 7.03 4.14 7.35
C GLY A 154 7.92 5.13 6.61
N GLU A 155 7.40 5.79 5.58
CA GLU A 155 8.11 6.83 4.82
C GLU A 155 8.40 8.06 5.69
N VAL A 156 7.44 8.53 6.50
CA VAL A 156 7.66 9.65 7.45
C VAL A 156 8.74 9.29 8.48
N PHE A 157 8.74 8.06 9.00
CA PHE A 157 9.77 7.62 9.95
C PHE A 157 11.16 7.57 9.32
N GLU A 158 11.25 7.15 8.06
CA GLU A 158 12.52 7.11 7.33
C GLU A 158 13.03 8.51 6.99
N GLU A 159 12.14 9.48 6.75
CA GLU A 159 12.50 10.90 6.54
C GLU A 159 12.96 11.59 7.83
N MET A 160 12.49 11.14 8.99
CA MET A 160 12.89 11.68 10.30
C MET A 160 14.20 11.06 10.86
N GLY A 161 14.70 9.98 10.24
CA GLY A 161 15.89 9.22 10.67
C GLY A 161 17.19 9.59 9.99
#